data_AF-A0A7C2QGT0-F1
#
_entry.id   AF-A0A7C2QGT0-F1
#
_cell.length_a   1.000
_cell.length_b   1.000
_cell.length_c   1.000
_cell.angle_alpha   90.00
_cell.angle_beta   90.00
_cell.angle_gamma   90.00
#
_symmetry.space_group_name_H-M   'P 1'
#
loop_
_entity.id
_entity.type
_entity.pdbx_description
1 polymer ?
#
loop_
_entity_poly.entity_id
_entity_poly.type
_entity_poly.pdbx_seq_one_letter_code
_entity_poly.pdbx_strand_id
1 'polypeptide(L)'
;MNIHSARCYRLSKAAPLRRGTVLIIVLWIAAGLVTVALYFGHSMMLEYRAADNAVAGLEASQAIEGARRYVRFVLANLETPGQWPDVESYEAEQVPVGEAAFWLLGRGDETTAPRTPVFSLVDEASKLNLNTATLEMLEALPDMTAELAAAIMDWRDPDSEVSPGGAESQTYLLREPAYYCKDGAFETVEELRLVAGADWKVLYGEDANRNGILDPNEDDGEESFPDDNRDGILQPGLLEYVTVYSREPNRQEDGSERININNDDDEHLEALLEDTFGNERAQQIRQSVGGAGSRANFGSLLEYYIRSGMTPEEFSRIADSLSVTDDEFIEGRINVNTASETVLACLPGIGEEYANPLVAYRQGKMEELESIAWVAEVLDEGSAIEAGPYITTRSFQFTADLSAVGHQGKGLRRVLFVFDTSSGEPVVVYRRDLGRFGWPLGTEIRQSLTLLASSQERFQ
;
A
#
# COMPACT_ATOMS: atom_id res chain seq x y z
N MET A 1 -78.07 -80.68 62.94
CA MET A 1 -77.58 -80.35 64.31
C MET A 1 -76.81 -79.03 64.20
N ASN A 2 -77.24 -78.02 64.96
CA ASN A 2 -76.52 -76.84 65.49
C ASN A 2 -74.96 -76.83 65.35
N ILE A 3 -74.23 -75.70 65.21
CA ILE A 3 -74.53 -74.28 65.57
C ILE A 3 -73.44 -73.30 65.00
N HIS A 4 -73.76 -72.01 64.77
CA HIS A 4 -72.86 -70.81 64.59
C HIS A 4 -71.74 -70.88 63.49
N SER A 5 -70.99 -69.86 63.03
CA SER A 5 -70.86 -68.38 63.14
C SER A 5 -69.95 -67.94 61.94
N ALA A 6 -69.94 -66.75 61.33
CA ALA A 6 -70.76 -65.52 61.34
C ALA A 6 -70.49 -64.71 60.03
N ARG A 7 -70.95 -63.45 59.92
CA ARG A 7 -70.66 -62.55 58.77
C ARG A 7 -69.25 -61.94 58.84
N CYS A 8 -68.60 -61.75 57.69
CA CYS A 8 -67.57 -60.73 57.53
C CYS A 8 -67.53 -60.19 56.09
N TYR A 9 -67.87 -58.92 55.89
CA TYR A 9 -67.71 -58.22 54.61
C TYR A 9 -66.22 -57.91 54.39
N ARG A 10 -65.62 -58.39 53.29
CA ARG A 10 -64.31 -57.89 52.85
C ARG A 10 -64.49 -56.76 51.85
N LEU A 11 -64.08 -55.57 52.28
CA LEU A 11 -64.01 -54.35 51.50
C LEU A 11 -63.17 -54.55 50.23
N SER A 12 -63.63 -53.95 49.13
CA SER A 12 -62.85 -53.78 47.90
C SER A 12 -61.55 -53.02 48.19
N LYS A 13 -60.40 -53.61 47.83
CA LYS A 13 -59.12 -52.90 47.87
C LYS A 13 -59.15 -51.73 46.89
N ALA A 14 -58.80 -50.53 47.37
CA ALA A 14 -58.64 -49.34 46.54
C ALA A 14 -57.48 -49.53 45.53
N ALA A 15 -57.60 -48.91 44.36
CA ALA A 15 -56.58 -48.94 43.32
C ALA A 15 -55.32 -48.15 43.75
N PRO A 16 -54.10 -48.57 43.32
CA PRO A 16 -52.86 -47.88 43.68
C PRO A 16 -52.73 -46.53 42.97
N LEU A 17 -52.40 -45.49 43.74
CA LEU A 17 -52.17 -44.13 43.25
C LEU A 17 -50.87 -44.02 42.44
N ARG A 18 -50.95 -44.17 41.11
CA ARG A 18 -49.88 -43.78 40.18
C ARG A 18 -49.77 -42.25 40.07
N ARG A 19 -49.06 -41.59 40.99
CA ARG A 19 -48.92 -40.11 40.99
C ARG A 19 -47.49 -39.55 40.95
N GLY A 20 -46.43 -40.37 40.97
CA GLY A 20 -45.04 -39.90 40.83
C GLY A 20 -44.50 -39.91 39.39
N THR A 21 -44.80 -40.96 38.62
CA THR A 21 -44.13 -41.26 37.34
C THR A 21 -44.51 -40.29 36.21
N VAL A 22 -45.74 -39.78 36.21
CA VAL A 22 -46.24 -38.85 35.17
C VAL A 22 -45.48 -37.52 35.22
N LEU A 23 -45.22 -36.99 36.41
CA LEU A 23 -44.49 -35.73 36.59
C LEU A 23 -43.06 -35.82 36.03
N ILE A 24 -42.38 -36.95 36.25
CA ILE A 24 -41.03 -37.19 35.73
C ILE A 24 -41.03 -37.21 34.20
N ILE A 25 -41.98 -37.92 33.57
CA ILE A 25 -42.11 -37.98 32.11
C ILE A 25 -42.41 -36.58 31.53
N VAL A 26 -43.34 -35.83 32.15
CA VAL A 26 -43.66 -34.46 31.72
C VAL A 26 -42.47 -33.53 31.87
N LEU A 27 -41.69 -33.64 32.95
CA LEU A 27 -40.51 -32.80 33.16
C LEU A 27 -39.39 -33.10 32.15
N TRP A 28 -39.16 -34.38 31.81
CA TRP A 28 -38.21 -34.75 30.75
C TRP A 28 -38.65 -34.29 29.35
N ILE A 29 -39.95 -34.38 29.03
CA ILE A 29 -40.49 -33.85 27.77
C ILE A 29 -40.36 -32.32 27.74
N ALA A 30 -40.70 -31.63 28.83
CA ALA A 30 -40.58 -30.17 28.93
C ALA A 30 -39.12 -29.72 28.83
N ALA A 31 -38.19 -30.41 29.50
CA ALA A 31 -36.76 -30.14 29.40
C ALA A 31 -36.25 -30.33 27.97
N GLY A 32 -36.62 -31.43 27.30
CA GLY A 32 -36.26 -31.66 25.90
C GLY A 32 -36.81 -30.60 24.95
N LEU A 33 -38.06 -30.18 25.14
CA LEU A 33 -38.67 -29.08 24.36
C LEU A 33 -37.96 -27.74 24.60
N VAL A 34 -37.59 -27.44 25.84
CA VAL A 34 -36.80 -26.23 26.17
C VAL A 34 -35.42 -26.29 25.52
N THR A 35 -34.73 -27.43 25.57
CA THR A 35 -33.42 -27.59 24.91
C THR A 35 -33.52 -27.39 23.39
N VAL A 36 -34.52 -27.98 22.74
CA VAL A 36 -34.74 -27.80 21.29
C VAL A 36 -35.10 -26.35 20.96
N ALA A 37 -35.93 -25.69 21.75
CA ALA A 37 -36.29 -24.29 21.56
C ALA A 37 -35.09 -23.34 21.73
N LEU A 38 -34.24 -23.57 22.74
CA LEU A 38 -33.01 -22.80 22.94
C LEU A 38 -31.99 -23.02 21.82
N TYR A 39 -31.80 -24.27 21.38
CA TYR A 39 -30.92 -24.60 20.26
C TYR A 39 -31.39 -23.94 18.96
N PHE A 40 -32.69 -24.04 18.65
CA PHE A 40 -33.29 -23.41 17.48
C PHE A 40 -33.20 -21.88 17.54
N GLY A 41 -33.51 -21.27 18.70
CA GLY A 41 -33.38 -19.82 18.89
C GLY A 41 -31.94 -19.32 18.72
N HIS A 42 -30.96 -20.06 19.25
CA HIS A 42 -29.53 -19.74 19.06
C HIS A 42 -29.10 -19.90 17.59
N SER A 43 -29.51 -20.98 16.92
CA SER A 43 -29.25 -21.18 15.49
C SER A 43 -29.85 -20.07 14.64
N MET A 44 -31.12 -19.70 14.84
CA MET A 44 -31.76 -18.62 14.10
C MET A 44 -31.14 -17.24 14.39
N MET A 45 -30.65 -16.99 15.62
CA MET A 45 -29.89 -15.76 15.92
C MET A 45 -28.55 -15.72 15.17
N LEU A 46 -27.85 -16.85 15.04
CA LEU A 46 -26.62 -16.93 14.24
C LEU A 46 -26.89 -16.75 12.75
N GLU A 47 -27.90 -17.42 12.19
CA GLU A 47 -28.31 -17.26 10.79
C GLU A 47 -28.74 -15.82 10.48
N TYR A 48 -29.50 -15.17 11.37
CA TYR A 48 -29.87 -13.77 11.24
C TYR A 48 -28.63 -12.87 11.18
N ARG A 49 -27.70 -13.02 12.13
CA ARG A 49 -26.44 -12.24 12.17
C ARG A 49 -25.54 -12.50 10.96
N ALA A 50 -25.51 -13.74 10.45
CA ALA A 50 -24.76 -14.09 9.25
C ALA A 50 -25.36 -13.44 7.99
N ALA A 51 -26.69 -13.47 7.84
CA ALA A 51 -27.40 -12.83 6.75
C ALA A 51 -27.26 -11.31 6.78
N ASP A 52 -27.42 -10.69 7.94
CA ASP A 52 -27.25 -9.26 8.21
C ASP A 52 -25.82 -8.79 7.83
N ASN A 53 -24.79 -9.49 8.33
CA ASN A 53 -23.41 -9.23 7.98
C ASN A 53 -23.08 -9.50 6.49
N ALA A 54 -23.81 -10.40 5.83
CA ALA A 54 -23.67 -10.61 4.38
C ALA A 54 -24.27 -9.44 3.58
N VAL A 55 -25.40 -8.86 4.02
CA VAL A 55 -25.98 -7.64 3.42
C VAL A 55 -25.06 -6.44 3.63
N ALA A 56 -24.61 -6.18 4.86
CA ALA A 56 -23.62 -5.14 5.14
C ALA A 56 -22.33 -5.34 4.32
N GLY A 57 -21.91 -6.59 4.10
CA GLY A 57 -20.77 -6.93 3.27
C GLY A 57 -20.95 -6.65 1.77
N LEU A 58 -22.19 -6.69 1.26
CA LEU A 58 -22.52 -6.27 -0.10
C LEU A 58 -22.53 -4.74 -0.21
N GLU A 59 -23.07 -4.04 0.80
CA GLU A 59 -23.02 -2.57 0.88
C GLU A 59 -21.57 -2.07 0.90
N ALA A 60 -20.72 -2.61 1.77
CA ALA A 60 -19.27 -2.33 1.79
C ALA A 60 -18.60 -2.61 0.44
N SER A 61 -18.97 -3.69 -0.25
CA SER A 61 -18.44 -4.00 -1.58
C SER A 61 -18.86 -2.95 -2.63
N GLN A 62 -20.07 -2.39 -2.54
CA GLN A 62 -20.52 -1.30 -3.40
C GLN A 62 -19.88 0.04 -3.01
N ALA A 63 -19.62 0.27 -1.72
CA ALA A 63 -18.88 1.45 -1.24
C ALA A 63 -17.46 1.48 -1.82
N ILE A 64 -16.75 0.35 -1.82
CA ILE A 64 -15.43 0.22 -2.48
C ILE A 64 -15.50 0.52 -3.98
N GLU A 65 -16.52 0.02 -4.69
CA GLU A 65 -16.69 0.29 -6.12
C GLU A 65 -17.13 1.75 -6.41
N GLY A 66 -17.78 2.41 -5.44
CA GLY A 66 -18.02 3.86 -5.43
C GLY A 66 -16.73 4.64 -5.22
N ALA A 67 -15.96 4.28 -4.18
CA ALA A 67 -14.67 4.88 -3.84
C ALA A 67 -13.65 4.75 -4.99
N ARG A 68 -13.61 3.61 -5.68
CA ARG A 68 -12.79 3.42 -6.90
C ARG A 68 -13.10 4.45 -7.99
N ARG A 69 -14.38 4.84 -8.14
CA ARG A 69 -14.80 5.89 -9.10
C ARG A 69 -14.51 7.28 -8.56
N TYR A 70 -14.58 7.48 -7.25
CA TYR A 70 -14.20 8.73 -6.59
C TYR A 70 -12.69 9.00 -6.74
N VAL A 71 -11.82 8.03 -6.42
CA VAL A 71 -10.36 8.15 -6.64
C VAL A 71 -10.06 8.38 -8.12
N ARG A 72 -10.73 7.68 -9.06
CA ARG A 72 -10.61 7.97 -10.50
C ARG A 72 -11.01 9.42 -10.85
N PHE A 73 -12.00 9.99 -10.17
CA PHE A 73 -12.39 11.39 -10.37
C PHE A 73 -11.33 12.35 -9.80
N VAL A 74 -10.84 12.13 -8.58
CA VAL A 74 -9.75 12.93 -7.97
C VAL A 74 -8.53 12.96 -8.89
N LEU A 75 -8.01 11.79 -9.29
CA LEU A 75 -6.84 11.66 -10.16
C LEU A 75 -7.05 12.18 -11.59
N ALA A 76 -8.30 12.34 -12.05
CA ALA A 76 -8.62 12.89 -13.37
C ALA A 76 -8.80 14.42 -13.35
N ASN A 77 -8.76 15.06 -12.18
CA ASN A 77 -8.96 16.50 -12.00
C ASN A 77 -7.81 17.14 -11.19
N LEU A 78 -6.61 16.54 -11.25
CA LEU A 78 -5.37 17.19 -10.78
C LEU A 78 -5.10 18.42 -11.64
N GLU A 79 -4.55 19.48 -11.05
CA GLU A 79 -4.24 20.72 -11.78
C GLU A 79 -3.10 20.50 -12.77
N THR A 80 -2.04 19.79 -12.34
CA THR A 80 -0.86 19.46 -13.15
C THR A 80 -0.67 17.94 -13.31
N PRO A 81 -0.49 17.40 -14.54
CA PRO A 81 -0.16 16.00 -14.76
C PRO A 81 1.14 15.58 -14.07
N GLY A 82 1.06 14.52 -13.26
CA GLY A 82 2.18 14.01 -12.48
C GLY A 82 2.35 14.66 -11.09
N GLN A 83 1.51 15.62 -10.71
CA GLN A 83 1.54 16.19 -9.37
C GLN A 83 0.99 15.20 -8.33
N TRP A 84 1.60 15.17 -7.14
CA TRP A 84 1.02 14.46 -5.99
C TRP A 84 -0.20 15.23 -5.45
N PRO A 85 -1.39 14.60 -5.29
CA PRO A 85 -2.56 15.29 -4.75
C PRO A 85 -2.38 15.63 -3.27
N ASP A 86 -2.62 16.89 -2.92
CA ASP A 86 -2.74 17.33 -1.53
C ASP A 86 -3.82 16.51 -0.81
N VAL A 87 -3.52 16.06 0.41
CA VAL A 87 -4.45 15.28 1.25
C VAL A 87 -5.67 16.11 1.63
N GLU A 88 -5.57 17.44 1.73
CA GLU A 88 -6.74 18.31 1.97
C GLU A 88 -7.66 18.45 0.73
N SER A 89 -7.22 18.03 -0.47
CA SER A 89 -8.01 18.13 -1.71
C SER A 89 -9.04 17.01 -1.91
N TYR A 90 -8.99 15.94 -1.10
CA TYR A 90 -9.91 14.80 -1.19
C TYR A 90 -10.29 14.22 0.17
N GLU A 91 -11.47 13.62 0.23
CA GLU A 91 -12.00 12.95 1.43
C GLU A 91 -11.40 11.54 1.53
N ALA A 92 -10.66 11.25 2.61
CA ALA A 92 -9.97 9.98 2.81
C ALA A 92 -10.49 9.16 4.02
N GLU A 93 -11.13 9.82 4.99
CA GLU A 93 -11.60 9.21 6.24
C GLU A 93 -13.14 9.12 6.31
N GLN A 94 -13.67 7.96 6.69
CA GLN A 94 -15.10 7.71 6.98
C GLN A 94 -16.07 8.24 5.90
N VAL A 95 -15.69 8.17 4.63
CA VAL A 95 -16.42 8.78 3.52
C VAL A 95 -17.74 8.02 3.29
N PRO A 96 -18.92 8.66 3.42
CA PRO A 96 -20.20 7.97 3.43
C PRO A 96 -20.68 7.60 2.01
N VAL A 97 -21.17 6.37 1.85
CA VAL A 97 -21.79 5.85 0.62
C VAL A 97 -23.10 5.13 0.97
N GLY A 98 -24.17 5.90 1.11
CA GLY A 98 -25.45 5.40 1.62
C GLY A 98 -25.35 5.08 3.11
N GLU A 99 -25.66 3.84 3.50
CA GLU A 99 -25.50 3.34 4.87
C GLU A 99 -24.09 2.78 5.15
N ALA A 100 -23.24 2.71 4.13
CA ALA A 100 -21.85 2.27 4.23
C ALA A 100 -20.88 3.47 4.36
N ALA A 101 -19.65 3.20 4.78
CA ALA A 101 -18.54 4.17 4.73
C ALA A 101 -17.24 3.51 4.28
N PHE A 102 -16.33 4.28 3.68
CA PHE A 102 -14.99 3.83 3.32
C PHE A 102 -13.87 4.72 3.87
N TRP A 103 -12.66 4.16 3.89
CA TRP A 103 -11.41 4.80 4.27
C TRP A 103 -10.34 4.44 3.23
N LEU A 104 -9.47 5.39 2.91
CA LEU A 104 -8.25 5.18 2.12
C LEU A 104 -7.07 5.01 3.08
N LEU A 105 -6.54 3.79 3.24
CA LEU A 105 -5.37 3.56 4.09
C LEU A 105 -4.11 4.08 3.40
N GLY A 106 -3.50 5.08 4.04
CA GLY A 106 -2.31 5.78 3.57
C GLY A 106 -1.03 5.36 4.28
N ARG A 107 -0.03 6.25 4.19
CA ARG A 107 1.22 6.23 4.96
C ARG A 107 1.56 7.64 5.41
N GLY A 108 2.23 7.77 6.54
CA GLY A 108 2.73 9.05 7.08
C GLY A 108 4.24 9.08 7.13
N ASP A 109 4.78 10.29 7.30
CA ASP A 109 6.22 10.56 7.45
C ASP A 109 6.78 10.23 8.87
N GLU A 110 5.95 9.75 9.80
CA GLU A 110 6.34 9.63 11.21
C GLU A 110 7.22 8.39 11.49
N THR A 111 8.38 8.63 12.10
CA THR A 111 9.31 7.60 12.61
C THR A 111 8.82 6.91 13.88
N THR A 112 7.68 7.35 14.44
CA THR A 112 7.01 6.70 15.56
C THR A 112 5.78 5.99 15.02
N ALA A 113 5.72 4.66 15.13
CA ALA A 113 4.63 3.88 14.57
C ALA A 113 3.27 4.34 15.12
N PRO A 114 2.40 4.95 14.28
CA PRO A 114 1.17 5.52 14.77
C PRO A 114 0.23 4.39 15.20
N ARG A 115 -0.47 4.53 16.33
CA ARG A 115 -1.50 3.56 16.75
C ARG A 115 -2.86 3.84 16.12
N THR A 116 -2.90 4.82 15.21
CA THR A 116 -4.04 5.37 14.48
C THR A 116 -3.68 5.41 12.99
N PRO A 117 -4.51 4.87 12.07
CA PRO A 117 -4.15 4.87 10.65
C PRO A 117 -4.04 6.28 10.08
N VAL A 118 -3.10 6.48 9.15
CA VAL A 118 -3.08 7.65 8.27
C VAL A 118 -4.03 7.39 7.11
N PHE A 119 -4.83 8.41 6.74
CA PHE A 119 -5.78 8.29 5.64
C PHE A 119 -5.37 9.14 4.44
N SER A 120 -4.90 8.49 3.38
CA SER A 120 -4.46 9.11 2.13
C SER A 120 -4.36 8.07 1.01
N LEU A 121 -4.15 8.53 -0.23
CA LEU A 121 -3.55 7.70 -1.28
C LEU A 121 -2.09 7.42 -0.94
N VAL A 122 -1.54 6.31 -1.45
CA VAL A 122 -0.12 5.99 -1.34
C VAL A 122 0.53 6.14 -2.71
N ASP A 123 1.65 6.83 -2.77
CA ASP A 123 2.46 6.96 -3.98
C ASP A 123 3.15 5.64 -4.31
N GLU A 124 3.20 5.24 -5.58
CA GLU A 124 4.03 4.13 -6.02
C GLU A 124 5.42 4.58 -6.47
N ALA A 125 5.56 5.85 -6.89
CA ALA A 125 6.87 6.45 -7.13
C ALA A 125 7.63 6.74 -5.82
N SER A 126 7.01 6.66 -4.63
CA SER A 126 7.73 6.76 -3.35
C SER A 126 8.50 5.49 -2.96
N LYS A 127 8.47 4.44 -3.81
CA LYS A 127 9.01 3.09 -3.54
C LYS A 127 10.03 2.66 -4.60
N LEU A 128 10.92 1.73 -4.24
CA LEU A 128 11.84 1.11 -5.21
C LEU A 128 11.07 0.20 -6.17
N ASN A 129 11.19 0.44 -7.48
CA ASN A 129 10.59 -0.43 -8.48
C ASN A 129 11.45 -1.70 -8.69
N LEU A 130 10.89 -2.87 -8.36
CA LEU A 130 11.53 -4.17 -8.46
C LEU A 130 12.02 -4.52 -9.87
N ASN A 131 11.49 -3.88 -10.91
CA ASN A 131 11.90 -4.11 -12.30
C ASN A 131 13.12 -3.28 -12.73
N THR A 132 13.49 -2.23 -12.00
CA THR A 132 14.55 -1.28 -12.38
C THR A 132 15.61 -1.05 -11.30
N ALA A 133 15.30 -1.29 -10.02
CA ALA A 133 16.22 -1.07 -8.90
C ALA A 133 17.53 -1.84 -9.09
N THR A 134 18.67 -1.19 -8.85
CA THR A 134 19.99 -1.84 -8.96
C THR A 134 20.20 -2.86 -7.84
N LEU A 135 21.19 -3.75 -7.99
CA LEU A 135 21.56 -4.68 -6.92
C LEU A 135 21.93 -3.91 -5.63
N GLU A 136 22.68 -2.82 -5.76
CA GLU A 136 23.07 -1.93 -4.66
C GLU A 136 21.86 -1.32 -3.92
N MET A 137 20.85 -0.85 -4.65
CA MET A 137 19.61 -0.35 -4.05
C MET A 137 18.83 -1.44 -3.31
N LEU A 138 18.83 -2.66 -3.84
CA LEU A 138 18.18 -3.80 -3.19
C LEU A 138 18.94 -4.18 -1.91
N GLU A 139 20.27 -4.31 -1.98
CA GLU A 139 21.14 -4.64 -0.83
C GLU A 139 21.09 -3.59 0.29
N ALA A 140 20.74 -2.34 -0.02
CA ALA A 140 20.55 -1.28 0.97
C ALA A 140 19.20 -1.30 1.72
N LEU A 141 18.25 -2.16 1.33
CA LEU A 141 16.96 -2.26 2.01
C LEU A 141 17.08 -2.93 3.39
N PRO A 142 16.25 -2.54 4.38
CA PRO A 142 16.24 -3.18 5.70
C PRO A 142 15.99 -4.69 5.61
N ASP A 143 16.70 -5.45 6.46
CA ASP A 143 16.66 -6.91 6.53
C ASP A 143 16.92 -7.67 5.20
N MET A 144 17.46 -6.99 4.18
CA MET A 144 17.89 -7.64 2.94
C MET A 144 19.10 -8.55 3.16
N THR A 145 19.16 -9.66 2.43
CA THR A 145 20.38 -10.45 2.27
C THR A 145 20.90 -10.36 0.84
N ALA A 146 22.22 -10.45 0.65
CA ALA A 146 22.82 -10.45 -0.68
C ALA A 146 22.27 -11.58 -1.56
N GLU A 147 21.96 -12.74 -0.98
CA GLU A 147 21.33 -13.86 -1.69
C GLU A 147 19.90 -13.55 -2.12
N LEU A 148 19.10 -12.82 -1.34
CA LEU A 148 17.76 -12.39 -1.74
C LEU A 148 17.84 -11.29 -2.81
N ALA A 149 18.72 -10.30 -2.65
CA ALA A 149 18.92 -9.24 -3.63
C ALA A 149 19.35 -9.83 -4.98
N ALA A 150 20.32 -10.75 -5.00
CA ALA A 150 20.73 -11.47 -6.20
C ALA A 150 19.61 -12.37 -6.76
N ALA A 151 18.82 -13.04 -5.91
CA ALA A 151 17.67 -13.82 -6.38
C ALA A 151 16.53 -12.97 -6.96
N ILE A 152 16.37 -11.72 -6.54
CA ILE A 152 15.44 -10.75 -7.15
C ILE A 152 15.95 -10.30 -8.53
N MET A 153 17.27 -10.18 -8.71
CA MET A 153 17.88 -9.90 -10.02
C MET A 153 17.67 -11.06 -10.99
N ASP A 154 18.08 -12.29 -10.63
CA ASP A 154 17.88 -13.49 -11.44
C ASP A 154 16.37 -13.74 -11.74
N TRP A 155 15.46 -13.39 -10.81
CA TRP A 155 14.02 -13.59 -11.04
C TRP A 155 13.46 -12.77 -12.23
N ARG A 156 14.04 -11.59 -12.47
CA ARG A 156 13.47 -10.60 -13.40
C ARG A 156 14.25 -10.40 -14.69
N ASP A 157 15.52 -10.83 -14.72
CA ASP A 157 16.33 -10.74 -15.93
C ASP A 157 15.88 -11.78 -16.99
N PRO A 158 16.23 -11.62 -18.27
CA PRO A 158 15.68 -12.42 -19.36
C PRO A 158 16.51 -13.66 -19.71
N ASP A 159 17.56 -13.98 -18.95
CA ASP A 159 18.42 -15.13 -19.24
C ASP A 159 18.18 -16.30 -18.26
N SER A 160 19.21 -17.09 -17.94
CA SER A 160 19.10 -18.22 -17.01
C SER A 160 20.45 -18.55 -16.36
N GLU A 161 21.38 -17.59 -16.33
CA GLU A 161 22.71 -17.72 -15.74
C GLU A 161 22.69 -17.25 -14.29
N VAL A 162 22.77 -18.20 -13.33
CA VAL A 162 22.79 -17.91 -11.89
C VAL A 162 23.85 -16.86 -11.53
N SER A 163 23.41 -15.70 -11.03
CA SER A 163 24.31 -14.68 -10.50
C SER A 163 25.04 -15.17 -9.23
N PRO A 164 26.17 -14.54 -8.84
CA PRO A 164 26.82 -14.85 -7.57
C PRO A 164 25.86 -14.67 -6.37
N GLY A 165 25.45 -15.78 -5.76
CA GLY A 165 24.47 -15.79 -4.65
C GLY A 165 23.00 -15.81 -5.09
N GLY A 166 22.72 -15.70 -6.40
CA GLY A 166 21.38 -15.69 -6.97
C GLY A 166 20.71 -17.07 -7.02
N ALA A 167 19.55 -17.13 -7.67
CA ALA A 167 18.70 -18.31 -7.70
C ALA A 167 17.85 -18.41 -8.96
N GLU A 168 18.15 -19.43 -9.76
CA GLU A 168 17.49 -19.73 -11.03
C GLU A 168 16.43 -20.82 -10.95
N SER A 169 15.85 -21.15 -12.11
CA SER A 169 15.01 -22.33 -12.36
C SER A 169 15.56 -23.62 -11.73
N GLN A 170 16.88 -23.81 -11.67
CA GLN A 170 17.51 -24.96 -10.99
C GLN A 170 17.23 -25.00 -9.47
N THR A 171 17.12 -23.83 -8.82
CA THR A 171 16.77 -23.68 -7.40
C THR A 171 15.27 -23.88 -7.18
N TYR A 172 14.41 -23.28 -8.01
CA TYR A 172 12.96 -23.34 -7.84
C TYR A 172 12.35 -24.72 -8.17
N LEU A 173 12.95 -25.48 -9.08
CA LEU A 173 12.55 -26.85 -9.38
C LEU A 173 12.78 -27.86 -8.23
N LEU A 174 13.51 -27.47 -7.18
CA LEU A 174 13.71 -28.26 -5.97
C LEU A 174 12.67 -27.99 -4.87
N ARG A 175 11.76 -27.01 -5.07
CA ARG A 175 10.69 -26.68 -4.12
C ARG A 175 9.49 -27.62 -4.25
N GLU A 176 8.61 -27.62 -3.26
CA GLU A 176 7.32 -28.30 -3.29
C GLU A 176 6.17 -27.28 -3.13
N PRO A 177 5.34 -27.03 -4.16
CA PRO A 177 5.45 -27.53 -5.54
C PRO A 177 6.67 -26.94 -6.27
N ALA A 178 7.16 -27.68 -7.28
CA ALA A 178 8.23 -27.22 -8.15
C ALA A 178 7.71 -26.25 -9.22
N TYR A 179 8.48 -25.22 -9.52
CA TYR A 179 8.21 -24.23 -10.57
C TYR A 179 9.52 -23.74 -11.20
N TYR A 180 9.41 -23.03 -12.32
CA TYR A 180 10.54 -22.37 -12.99
C TYR A 180 10.73 -20.97 -12.43
N CYS A 181 11.93 -20.42 -12.60
CA CYS A 181 12.12 -18.97 -12.52
C CYS A 181 11.25 -18.28 -13.58
N LYS A 182 11.01 -16.97 -13.41
CA LYS A 182 10.13 -16.22 -14.31
C LYS A 182 10.86 -15.76 -15.56
N ASP A 183 12.16 -15.51 -15.44
CA ASP A 183 13.06 -15.03 -16.49
C ASP A 183 12.45 -13.76 -17.16
N GLY A 184 11.94 -12.84 -16.32
CA GLY A 184 11.26 -11.64 -16.78
C GLY A 184 10.53 -10.84 -15.70
N ALA A 185 10.18 -9.59 -16.04
CA ALA A 185 9.66 -8.58 -15.13
C ALA A 185 8.53 -9.05 -14.18
N PHE A 186 8.61 -8.60 -12.93
CA PHE A 186 7.55 -8.72 -11.94
C PHE A 186 6.27 -8.03 -12.44
N GLU A 187 5.14 -8.74 -12.40
CA GLU A 187 3.81 -8.19 -12.72
C GLU A 187 3.06 -7.76 -11.44
N THR A 188 3.44 -8.32 -10.28
CA THR A 188 2.98 -7.94 -8.94
C THR A 188 4.10 -8.08 -7.91
N VAL A 189 4.12 -7.20 -6.90
CA VAL A 189 5.07 -7.32 -5.76
C VAL A 189 4.95 -8.64 -4.99
N GLU A 190 3.81 -9.32 -5.06
CA GLU A 190 3.58 -10.54 -4.30
C GLU A 190 4.15 -11.80 -4.94
N GLU A 191 4.75 -11.69 -6.13
CA GLU A 191 5.64 -12.71 -6.70
C GLU A 191 6.95 -12.85 -5.90
N LEU A 192 7.35 -11.85 -5.11
CA LEU A 192 8.48 -11.98 -4.18
C LEU A 192 8.34 -13.21 -3.27
N ARG A 193 7.12 -13.64 -2.93
CA ARG A 193 6.84 -14.88 -2.18
C ARG A 193 7.32 -16.18 -2.87
N LEU A 194 7.69 -16.11 -4.15
CA LEU A 194 8.23 -17.21 -4.94
C LEU A 194 9.77 -17.17 -5.03
N VAL A 195 10.41 -16.05 -4.69
CA VAL A 195 11.86 -15.83 -4.81
C VAL A 195 12.63 -16.61 -3.73
N ALA A 196 13.94 -16.80 -3.90
CA ALA A 196 14.83 -17.36 -2.88
C ALA A 196 15.17 -16.34 -1.79
N GLY A 197 15.14 -16.76 -0.52
CA GLY A 197 15.35 -15.88 0.65
C GLY A 197 14.12 -15.09 1.12
N ALA A 198 13.07 -14.98 0.31
CA ALA A 198 11.89 -14.16 0.60
C ALA A 198 10.88 -14.84 1.56
N ASP A 199 11.25 -14.96 2.83
CA ASP A 199 10.36 -15.52 3.87
C ASP A 199 9.35 -14.50 4.44
N TRP A 200 8.54 -14.91 5.42
CA TRP A 200 7.54 -14.02 6.02
C TRP A 200 8.17 -12.80 6.68
N LYS A 201 9.22 -12.99 7.49
CA LYS A 201 9.81 -11.92 8.28
C LYS A 201 10.40 -10.87 7.36
N VAL A 202 11.13 -11.28 6.32
CA VAL A 202 11.69 -10.32 5.35
C VAL A 202 10.59 -9.60 4.56
N LEU A 203 9.52 -10.29 4.15
CA LEU A 203 8.49 -9.68 3.30
C LEU A 203 7.47 -8.79 4.04
N TYR A 204 7.08 -9.18 5.25
CA TYR A 204 6.01 -8.50 6.01
C TYR A 204 6.52 -7.79 7.25
N GLY A 205 7.64 -8.24 7.83
CA GLY A 205 8.13 -7.75 9.12
C GLY A 205 7.11 -8.00 10.21
N GLU A 206 6.93 -6.99 11.06
CA GLU A 206 5.93 -6.93 12.13
C GLU A 206 4.54 -6.47 11.61
N ASP A 207 4.46 -5.76 10.47
CA ASP A 207 3.16 -5.34 9.88
C ASP A 207 2.49 -6.48 9.10
N ALA A 208 1.94 -7.44 9.84
CA ALA A 208 1.36 -8.66 9.27
C ALA A 208 0.12 -8.40 8.42
N ASN A 209 -0.57 -7.27 8.64
CA ASN A 209 -1.78 -6.92 7.92
C ASN A 209 -1.60 -5.79 6.90
N ARG A 210 -0.41 -5.19 6.82
CA ARG A 210 0.02 -4.11 5.91
C ARG A 210 -0.76 -2.81 6.08
N ASN A 211 -1.11 -2.41 7.31
CA ASN A 211 -1.88 -1.19 7.59
C ASN A 211 -1.02 0.01 8.01
N GLY A 212 0.27 -0.17 8.27
CA GLY A 212 1.18 0.90 8.71
C GLY A 212 0.91 1.42 10.13
N ILE A 213 0.25 0.64 10.99
CA ILE A 213 0.06 0.96 12.42
C ILE A 213 0.53 -0.18 13.31
N LEU A 214 0.95 0.14 14.53
CA LEU A 214 1.37 -0.88 15.50
C LEU A 214 0.16 -1.53 16.20
N ASP A 215 -0.37 -2.61 15.62
CA ASP A 215 -1.48 -3.36 16.20
C ASP A 215 -1.05 -4.14 17.48
N PRO A 216 -1.99 -4.51 18.37
CA PRO A 216 -1.66 -5.16 19.64
C PRO A 216 -0.97 -6.53 19.53
N ASN A 217 -1.03 -7.18 18.36
CA ASN A 217 -0.39 -8.46 18.06
C ASN A 217 0.98 -8.30 17.35
N GLU A 218 1.48 -7.07 17.27
CA GLU A 218 2.74 -6.68 16.62
C GLU A 218 3.65 -5.97 17.64
N ASP A 219 3.28 -6.05 18.93
CA ASP A 219 3.89 -5.46 20.13
C ASP A 219 3.69 -6.43 21.34
N ASP A 220 3.53 -7.74 21.07
CA ASP A 220 3.29 -8.83 22.04
C ASP A 220 4.32 -9.98 22.01
N GLY A 221 5.41 -9.85 21.26
CA GLY A 221 6.58 -10.71 21.23
C GLY A 221 6.36 -12.07 20.57
N GLU A 222 6.17 -13.10 21.39
CA GLU A 222 5.86 -14.48 20.95
C GLU A 222 4.48 -14.93 21.48
N GLU A 223 3.61 -14.01 21.93
CA GLU A 223 2.28 -14.40 22.46
C GLU A 223 1.26 -14.64 21.33
N SER A 224 1.33 -13.87 20.26
CA SER A 224 0.68 -14.12 18.99
C SER A 224 1.65 -13.94 17.82
N PHE A 225 1.13 -13.84 16.59
CA PHE A 225 1.93 -13.79 15.36
C PHE A 225 1.62 -12.46 14.65
N PRO A 226 2.63 -11.75 14.10
CA PRO A 226 4.02 -12.17 13.88
C PRO A 226 4.89 -12.14 15.14
N ASP A 227 6.04 -12.83 15.09
CA ASP A 227 7.03 -12.76 16.17
C ASP A 227 7.70 -11.37 16.16
N ASP A 228 7.46 -10.57 17.20
CA ASP A 228 7.97 -9.18 17.33
C ASP A 228 8.97 -9.00 18.49
N ASN A 229 9.51 -7.78 18.61
CA ASN A 229 10.54 -7.46 19.59
C ASN A 229 10.06 -6.68 20.85
N ARG A 230 8.81 -6.19 20.86
CA ARG A 230 8.16 -5.34 21.89
C ARG A 230 8.88 -4.02 22.26
N ASP A 231 9.55 -3.36 21.32
CA ASP A 231 10.16 -2.04 21.53
C ASP A 231 9.18 -0.86 21.36
N GLY A 232 7.98 -1.12 20.83
CA GLY A 232 6.95 -0.12 20.55
C GLY A 232 7.10 0.60 19.21
N ILE A 233 7.94 0.09 18.30
CA ILE A 233 8.20 0.60 16.96
C ILE A 233 7.88 -0.50 15.94
N LEU A 234 6.90 -0.25 15.07
CA LEU A 234 6.58 -1.16 13.97
C LEU A 234 7.75 -1.26 12.98
N GLN A 235 8.26 -2.47 12.76
CA GLN A 235 9.26 -2.77 11.73
C GLN A 235 8.59 -3.41 10.51
N PRO A 236 8.17 -2.63 9.49
CA PRO A 236 7.54 -3.19 8.30
C PRO A 236 8.56 -3.92 7.41
N GLY A 237 8.12 -5.00 6.78
CA GLY A 237 8.96 -5.76 5.85
C GLY A 237 9.07 -5.13 4.45
N LEU A 238 9.86 -5.80 3.60
CA LEU A 238 10.21 -5.40 2.24
C LEU A 238 9.02 -4.92 1.38
N LEU A 239 7.82 -5.49 1.56
CA LEU A 239 6.63 -5.13 0.79
C LEU A 239 6.11 -3.70 1.02
N GLU A 240 6.59 -3.00 2.05
CA GLU A 240 6.29 -1.58 2.28
C GLU A 240 7.11 -0.66 1.34
N TYR A 241 8.35 -1.05 1.05
CA TYR A 241 9.36 -0.21 0.38
C TYR A 241 9.45 -0.41 -1.13
N VAL A 242 8.73 -1.38 -1.69
CA VAL A 242 8.87 -1.80 -3.10
C VAL A 242 7.58 -1.73 -3.90
N THR A 243 7.71 -1.47 -5.20
CA THR A 243 6.63 -1.49 -6.19
C THR A 243 7.03 -2.28 -7.44
N VAL A 244 6.07 -2.49 -8.35
CA VAL A 244 6.32 -2.86 -9.76
C VAL A 244 5.74 -1.79 -10.72
N TYR A 245 5.21 -0.70 -10.17
CA TYR A 245 4.41 0.33 -10.86
C TYR A 245 5.00 1.73 -10.64
N SER A 246 6.17 2.03 -11.20
CA SER A 246 6.67 3.41 -11.30
C SER A 246 7.14 3.70 -12.73
N ARG A 247 6.44 4.60 -13.42
CA ARG A 247 6.77 5.12 -14.77
C ARG A 247 6.19 6.51 -15.02
N GLU A 248 7.00 7.39 -15.60
CA GLU A 248 6.63 8.74 -16.02
C GLU A 248 6.59 8.82 -17.56
N PRO A 249 5.56 9.41 -18.20
CA PRO A 249 5.58 9.70 -19.62
C PRO A 249 6.61 10.78 -19.95
N ASN A 250 7.42 10.58 -20.99
CA ASN A 250 8.44 11.52 -21.46
C ASN A 250 7.82 12.65 -22.31
N ARG A 251 6.82 13.33 -21.76
CA ARG A 251 6.05 14.42 -22.40
C ARG A 251 5.88 15.59 -21.45
N GLN A 252 5.75 16.76 -22.05
CA GLN A 252 5.41 18.01 -21.35
C GLN A 252 3.96 17.93 -20.83
N GLU A 253 3.59 18.82 -19.90
CA GLU A 253 2.25 18.90 -19.30
C GLU A 253 1.13 19.10 -20.34
N ASP A 254 1.42 19.76 -21.47
CA ASP A 254 0.48 19.94 -22.60
C ASP A 254 0.40 18.74 -23.55
N GLY A 255 1.20 17.69 -23.30
CA GLY A 255 1.31 16.47 -24.11
C GLY A 255 2.30 16.55 -25.27
N SER A 256 2.98 17.68 -25.48
CA SER A 256 4.05 17.80 -26.47
C SER A 256 5.31 17.00 -26.06
N GLU A 257 6.23 16.82 -27.01
CA GLU A 257 7.44 16.04 -26.81
C GLU A 257 8.49 16.86 -26.06
N ARG A 258 9.28 16.21 -25.20
CA ARG A 258 10.39 16.83 -24.48
C ARG A 258 11.62 16.91 -25.36
N ILE A 259 12.41 17.96 -25.13
CA ILE A 259 13.69 18.22 -25.80
C ILE A 259 14.76 17.35 -25.13
N ASN A 260 15.40 16.46 -25.88
CA ASN A 260 16.49 15.64 -25.36
C ASN A 260 17.80 16.43 -25.34
N ILE A 261 18.26 16.82 -24.15
CA ILE A 261 19.45 17.66 -23.97
C ILE A 261 20.77 16.99 -24.38
N ASN A 262 20.76 15.67 -24.63
CA ASN A 262 21.91 14.91 -25.10
C ASN A 262 22.01 14.87 -26.64
N ASN A 263 21.06 15.48 -27.37
CA ASN A 263 21.04 15.53 -28.82
C ASN A 263 21.71 16.83 -29.34
N ASP A 264 22.90 16.72 -29.93
CA ASP A 264 23.79 17.87 -30.21
C ASP A 264 23.24 18.89 -31.23
N ASP A 265 22.30 18.49 -32.09
CA ASP A 265 21.77 19.31 -33.20
C ASP A 265 20.45 20.03 -32.85
N ASP A 266 20.04 20.06 -31.58
CA ASP A 266 18.70 20.50 -31.21
C ASP A 266 18.52 22.04 -31.20
N GLU A 267 18.20 22.60 -32.37
CA GLU A 267 17.77 23.99 -32.55
C GLU A 267 16.62 24.37 -31.60
N HIS A 268 15.80 23.41 -31.14
CA HIS A 268 14.72 23.68 -30.18
C HIS A 268 15.26 23.97 -28.77
N LEU A 269 16.38 23.38 -28.33
CA LEU A 269 17.00 23.70 -27.05
C LEU A 269 17.56 25.13 -27.06
N GLU A 270 18.23 25.53 -28.15
CA GLU A 270 18.68 26.91 -28.32
C GLU A 270 17.49 27.89 -28.34
N ALA A 271 16.44 27.59 -29.10
CA ALA A 271 15.24 28.41 -29.15
C ALA A 271 14.55 28.54 -27.78
N LEU A 272 14.41 27.44 -27.02
CA LEU A 272 13.82 27.45 -25.68
C LEU A 272 14.62 28.33 -24.71
N LEU A 273 15.95 28.19 -24.69
CA LEU A 273 16.81 29.00 -23.81
C LEU A 273 16.79 30.49 -24.20
N GLU A 274 16.81 30.81 -25.50
CA GLU A 274 16.77 32.20 -25.98
C GLU A 274 15.41 32.88 -25.75
N ASP A 275 14.29 32.17 -25.93
CA ASP A 275 12.95 32.71 -25.62
C ASP A 275 12.72 32.88 -24.11
N THR A 276 13.17 31.91 -23.30
CA THR A 276 12.92 31.90 -21.85
C THR A 276 13.79 32.90 -21.08
N PHE A 277 15.06 33.06 -21.46
CA PHE A 277 16.05 33.86 -20.71
C PHE A 277 16.73 34.97 -21.50
N GLY A 278 16.55 35.02 -22.84
CA GLY A 278 17.28 35.94 -23.71
C GLY A 278 18.70 35.49 -24.05
N ASN A 279 19.17 35.92 -25.22
CA ASN A 279 20.40 35.43 -25.87
C ASN A 279 21.65 35.49 -24.98
N GLU A 280 21.82 36.52 -24.14
CA GLU A 280 23.00 36.65 -23.27
C GLU A 280 23.02 35.56 -22.18
N ARG A 281 21.89 35.28 -21.53
CA ARG A 281 21.81 34.24 -20.48
C ARG A 281 21.83 32.84 -21.10
N ALA A 282 21.17 32.64 -22.23
CA ALA A 282 21.24 31.40 -23.00
C ALA A 282 22.68 31.06 -23.44
N GLN A 283 23.47 32.05 -23.87
CA GLN A 283 24.88 31.84 -24.20
C GLN A 283 25.75 31.55 -22.97
N GLN A 284 25.46 32.13 -21.80
CA GLN A 284 26.14 31.79 -20.55
C GLN A 284 25.87 30.33 -20.15
N ILE A 285 24.59 29.93 -20.11
CA ILE A 285 24.17 28.55 -19.78
C ILE A 285 24.90 27.55 -20.69
N ARG A 286 24.88 27.79 -22.02
CA ARG A 286 25.58 26.95 -23.01
C ARG A 286 27.10 26.88 -22.78
N GLN A 287 27.74 27.97 -22.36
CA GLN A 287 29.17 27.98 -22.04
C GLN A 287 29.49 27.20 -20.75
N SER A 288 28.62 27.23 -19.75
CA SER A 288 28.76 26.44 -18.52
C SER A 288 28.64 24.93 -18.81
N VAL A 289 27.61 24.51 -19.56
CA VAL A 289 27.37 23.09 -19.83
C VAL A 289 28.28 22.47 -20.91
N GLY A 290 28.78 23.27 -21.85
CA GLY A 290 29.46 22.81 -23.08
C GLY A 290 30.87 23.35 -23.32
N GLY A 291 31.59 23.74 -22.26
CA GLY A 291 32.88 24.44 -22.33
C GLY A 291 33.94 23.80 -23.27
N ALA A 292 34.11 24.40 -24.45
CA ALA A 292 35.25 24.22 -25.36
C ALA A 292 35.57 22.77 -25.83
N GLY A 293 34.55 22.04 -26.32
CA GLY A 293 34.77 20.98 -27.31
C GLY A 293 34.81 19.53 -26.79
N SER A 294 34.29 19.28 -25.59
CA SER A 294 33.88 17.92 -25.18
C SER A 294 32.36 17.82 -25.24
N ARG A 295 31.86 16.70 -25.78
CA ARG A 295 30.43 16.35 -25.77
C ARG A 295 29.99 16.15 -24.33
N ALA A 296 29.07 16.97 -23.84
CA ALA A 296 28.49 16.80 -22.51
C ALA A 296 27.28 15.86 -22.64
N ASN A 297 27.38 14.67 -22.03
CA ASN A 297 26.27 13.73 -21.93
C ASN A 297 25.81 13.70 -20.47
N PHE A 298 24.56 14.07 -20.24
CA PHE A 298 23.93 14.18 -18.93
C PHE A 298 23.16 12.88 -18.63
N GLY A 299 23.43 12.27 -17.48
CA GLY A 299 22.65 11.16 -16.95
C GLY A 299 21.34 11.58 -16.30
N SER A 300 21.18 12.87 -15.96
CA SER A 300 19.94 13.40 -15.38
C SER A 300 19.72 14.89 -15.64
N LEU A 301 18.47 15.33 -15.45
CA LEU A 301 18.12 16.76 -15.47
C LEU A 301 18.73 17.51 -14.26
N LEU A 302 18.99 16.83 -13.15
CA LEU A 302 19.66 17.41 -11.98
C LEU A 302 21.14 17.71 -12.26
N GLU A 303 21.85 16.82 -12.97
CA GLU A 303 23.22 17.08 -13.44
C GLU A 303 23.28 18.27 -14.41
N TYR A 304 22.30 18.39 -15.32
CA TYR A 304 22.19 19.54 -16.22
C TYR A 304 21.94 20.85 -15.46
N TYR A 305 21.01 20.85 -14.50
CA TYR A 305 20.76 21.98 -13.60
C TYR A 305 22.06 22.45 -12.93
N ILE A 306 22.76 21.55 -12.24
CA ILE A 306 24.00 21.87 -11.52
C ILE A 306 25.06 22.47 -12.46
N ARG A 307 25.33 21.82 -13.60
CA ARG A 307 26.36 22.29 -14.54
C ARG A 307 25.98 23.55 -15.32
N SER A 308 24.70 23.88 -15.41
CA SER A 308 24.24 25.10 -16.09
C SER A 308 24.53 26.38 -15.30
N GLY A 309 24.55 26.29 -13.96
CA GLY A 309 24.57 27.46 -13.09
C GLY A 309 23.29 28.31 -13.20
N MET A 310 22.14 27.69 -13.49
CA MET A 310 20.81 28.28 -13.33
C MET A 310 20.44 28.39 -11.84
N THR A 311 19.53 29.32 -11.50
CA THR A 311 18.84 29.29 -10.20
C THR A 311 17.65 28.30 -10.23
N PRO A 312 17.09 27.87 -9.08
CA PRO A 312 15.91 27.01 -9.06
C PRO A 312 14.72 27.60 -9.86
N GLU A 313 14.53 28.93 -9.80
CA GLU A 313 13.46 29.64 -10.49
C GLU A 313 13.73 29.86 -11.99
N GLU A 314 15.00 29.85 -12.42
CA GLU A 314 15.31 29.75 -13.84
C GLU A 314 15.02 28.34 -14.34
N PHE A 315 15.44 27.32 -13.60
CA PHE A 315 15.31 25.93 -14.00
C PHE A 315 13.85 25.46 -14.07
N SER A 316 13.01 25.81 -13.09
CA SER A 316 11.59 25.43 -13.07
C SER A 316 10.82 25.89 -14.32
N ARG A 317 11.25 27.00 -14.95
CA ARG A 317 10.65 27.53 -16.19
C ARG A 317 10.92 26.71 -17.45
N ILE A 318 11.88 25.79 -17.42
CA ILE A 318 12.22 24.92 -18.55
C ILE A 318 12.19 23.43 -18.21
N ALA A 319 12.17 23.06 -16.92
CA ALA A 319 12.37 21.68 -16.48
C ALA A 319 11.38 20.67 -17.11
N ASP A 320 10.11 21.04 -17.28
CA ASP A 320 9.10 20.18 -17.92
C ASP A 320 9.36 19.98 -19.43
N SER A 321 10.02 20.92 -20.10
CA SER A 321 10.34 20.83 -21.53
C SER A 321 11.57 19.98 -21.84
N LEU A 322 12.33 19.51 -20.83
CA LEU A 322 13.61 18.83 -21.01
C LEU A 322 13.54 17.33 -20.67
N SER A 323 14.36 16.53 -21.35
CA SER A 323 14.65 15.13 -21.03
C SER A 323 16.10 14.78 -21.34
N VAL A 324 16.55 13.61 -20.87
CA VAL A 324 17.89 13.03 -21.17
C VAL A 324 17.82 11.81 -22.09
N THR A 325 16.60 11.38 -22.46
CA THR A 325 16.34 10.23 -23.35
C THR A 325 15.20 10.54 -24.32
N ASP A 326 15.15 9.77 -25.42
CA ASP A 326 14.06 9.75 -26.40
C ASP A 326 13.00 8.66 -26.10
N ASP A 327 13.19 7.86 -25.03
CA ASP A 327 12.24 6.81 -24.64
C ASP A 327 10.84 7.39 -24.32
N GLU A 328 9.76 6.67 -24.65
CA GLU A 328 8.39 7.14 -24.41
C GLU A 328 8.04 7.28 -22.92
N PHE A 329 8.66 6.44 -22.08
CA PHE A 329 8.50 6.43 -20.63
C PHE A 329 9.86 6.34 -19.93
N ILE A 330 9.96 6.97 -18.77
CA ILE A 330 11.10 6.84 -17.85
C ILE A 330 10.59 6.05 -16.64
N GLU A 331 11.13 4.85 -16.45
CA GLU A 331 10.66 3.92 -15.41
C GLU A 331 11.52 3.97 -14.14
N GLY A 332 10.88 3.73 -12.99
CA GLY A 332 11.58 3.42 -11.74
C GLY A 332 12.23 4.57 -11.00
N ARG A 333 12.03 5.82 -11.42
CA ARG A 333 12.46 6.99 -10.64
C ARG A 333 11.61 7.15 -9.38
N ILE A 334 12.25 7.61 -8.31
CA ILE A 334 11.65 7.79 -7.00
C ILE A 334 11.25 9.25 -6.78
N ASN A 335 10.00 9.49 -6.37
CA ASN A 335 9.51 10.81 -6.03
C ASN A 335 10.06 11.27 -4.67
N VAL A 336 11.03 12.18 -4.68
CA VAL A 336 11.67 12.70 -3.45
C VAL A 336 10.73 13.49 -2.55
N ASN A 337 9.60 13.97 -3.08
CA ASN A 337 8.61 14.72 -2.32
C ASN A 337 7.76 13.79 -1.42
N THR A 338 7.72 12.47 -1.69
CA THR A 338 6.86 11.49 -1.01
C THR A 338 7.59 10.22 -0.51
N ALA A 339 8.80 9.93 -1.00
CA ALA A 339 9.62 8.80 -0.56
C ALA A 339 9.89 8.79 0.95
N SER A 340 9.86 7.63 1.59
CA SER A 340 10.27 7.52 3.00
C SER A 340 11.79 7.70 3.16
N GLU A 341 12.24 8.05 4.36
CA GLU A 341 13.68 8.12 4.69
C GLU A 341 14.39 6.80 4.31
N THR A 342 13.76 5.66 4.61
CA THR A 342 14.29 4.34 4.27
C THR A 342 14.49 4.14 2.76
N VAL A 343 13.53 4.54 1.92
CA VAL A 343 13.65 4.40 0.46
C VAL A 343 14.70 5.36 -0.10
N LEU A 344 14.77 6.59 0.43
CA LEU A 344 15.81 7.56 0.06
C LEU A 344 17.22 7.06 0.45
N ALA A 345 17.35 6.39 1.60
CA ALA A 345 18.63 5.84 2.05
C ALA A 345 19.17 4.70 1.17
N CYS A 346 18.30 4.07 0.36
CA CYS A 346 18.71 3.03 -0.59
C CYS A 346 19.27 3.59 -1.91
N LEU A 347 19.21 4.91 -2.14
CA LEU A 347 19.60 5.52 -3.42
C LEU A 347 21.10 5.88 -3.45
N PRO A 348 21.83 5.51 -4.52
CA PRO A 348 23.19 6.02 -4.78
C PRO A 348 23.22 7.55 -4.73
N GLY A 349 24.30 8.12 -4.20
CA GLY A 349 24.42 9.55 -3.95
C GLY A 349 23.62 10.10 -2.76
N ILE A 350 22.55 9.44 -2.30
CA ILE A 350 21.79 9.88 -1.11
C ILE A 350 22.28 9.14 0.15
N GLY A 351 22.13 7.81 0.17
CA GLY A 351 22.50 6.97 1.32
C GLY A 351 21.82 7.37 2.65
N GLU A 352 22.24 6.74 3.75
CA GLU A 352 21.82 7.13 5.11
C GLU A 352 22.23 8.58 5.46
N GLU A 353 23.28 9.12 4.80
CA GLU A 353 23.82 10.46 5.08
C GLU A 353 22.85 11.60 4.70
N TYR A 354 22.23 11.53 3.51
CA TYR A 354 21.36 12.60 3.02
C TYR A 354 19.85 12.28 3.10
N ALA A 355 19.45 11.04 3.40
CA ALA A 355 18.04 10.67 3.49
C ALA A 355 17.25 11.48 4.54
N ASN A 356 17.72 11.51 5.81
CA ASN A 356 17.06 12.30 6.86
C ASN A 356 17.11 13.82 6.58
N PRO A 357 18.24 14.42 6.14
CA PRO A 357 18.28 15.81 5.68
C PRO A 357 17.26 16.16 4.59
N LEU A 358 17.04 15.28 3.59
CA LEU A 358 16.03 15.51 2.54
C LEU A 358 14.61 15.54 3.10
N VAL A 359 14.24 14.57 3.95
CA VAL A 359 12.92 14.52 4.60
C VAL A 359 12.70 15.74 5.49
N ALA A 360 13.71 16.13 6.28
CA ALA A 360 13.64 17.31 7.12
C ALA A 360 13.54 18.62 6.31
N TYR A 361 14.21 18.71 5.15
CA TYR A 361 14.13 19.87 4.26
C TYR A 361 12.74 20.03 3.64
N ARG A 362 12.17 18.97 3.07
CA ARG A 362 10.86 19.03 2.40
C ARG A 362 9.72 19.42 3.36
N GLN A 363 9.76 18.93 4.60
CA GLN A 363 8.75 19.24 5.63
C GLN A 363 8.74 20.74 6.00
N GLY A 364 9.85 21.46 5.82
CA GLY A 364 9.94 22.89 6.08
C GLY A 364 9.58 23.80 4.90
N LYS A 365 9.38 23.26 3.69
CA LYS A 365 9.40 24.02 2.42
C LYS A 365 8.41 23.51 1.36
N MET A 366 7.24 23.02 1.75
CA MET A 366 6.28 22.38 0.83
C MET A 366 5.92 23.21 -0.43
N GLU A 367 5.93 24.54 -0.35
CA GLU A 367 5.65 25.45 -1.49
C GLU A 367 6.81 25.58 -2.51
N GLU A 368 8.00 25.04 -2.24
CA GLU A 368 9.21 25.21 -3.08
C GLU A 368 9.64 23.92 -3.83
N LEU A 369 8.85 22.84 -3.76
CA LEU A 369 9.27 21.48 -4.16
C LEU A 369 8.85 21.04 -5.58
N GLU A 370 8.44 21.98 -6.44
CA GLU A 370 7.89 21.69 -7.77
C GLU A 370 8.92 21.03 -8.71
N SER A 371 10.17 21.50 -8.69
CA SER A 371 11.25 21.00 -9.55
C SER A 371 12.35 20.28 -8.76
N ILE A 372 13.01 19.31 -9.39
CA ILE A 372 14.07 18.50 -8.76
C ILE A 372 15.30 19.32 -8.29
N ALA A 373 15.41 20.60 -8.67
CA ALA A 373 16.52 21.48 -8.30
C ALA A 373 16.71 21.64 -6.78
N TRP A 374 15.63 21.53 -5.98
CA TRP A 374 15.70 21.69 -4.52
C TRP A 374 16.61 20.64 -3.86
N VAL A 375 16.77 19.46 -4.45
CA VAL A 375 17.63 18.38 -3.95
C VAL A 375 19.10 18.82 -3.88
N ALA A 376 19.55 19.67 -4.80
CA ALA A 376 20.93 20.20 -4.81
C ALA A 376 21.18 21.30 -3.75
N GLU A 377 20.15 21.75 -3.01
CA GLU A 377 20.33 22.59 -1.82
C GLU A 377 20.65 21.75 -0.57
N VAL A 378 20.52 20.42 -0.65
CA VAL A 378 20.73 19.47 0.45
C VAL A 378 21.96 18.58 0.21
N LEU A 379 22.11 18.07 -1.01
CA LEU A 379 23.24 17.22 -1.42
C LEU A 379 24.43 18.04 -1.91
N ASP A 380 25.65 17.50 -1.78
CA ASP A 380 26.79 18.02 -2.52
C ASP A 380 26.71 17.68 -4.03
N GLU A 381 27.51 18.37 -4.85
CA GLU A 381 27.51 18.21 -6.31
C GLU A 381 27.75 16.77 -6.79
N GLY A 382 28.63 16.00 -6.12
CA GLY A 382 28.90 14.61 -6.51
C GLY A 382 27.70 13.72 -6.23
N SER A 383 27.21 13.78 -4.99
CA SER A 383 26.02 13.09 -4.52
C SER A 383 24.78 13.40 -5.36
N ALA A 384 24.54 14.67 -5.70
CA ALA A 384 23.38 15.08 -6.49
C ALA A 384 23.44 14.60 -7.96
N ILE A 385 24.64 14.54 -8.55
CA ILE A 385 24.83 13.97 -9.89
C ILE A 385 24.61 12.45 -9.88
N GLU A 386 25.06 11.75 -8.84
CA GLU A 386 24.90 10.30 -8.68
C GLU A 386 23.45 9.89 -8.41
N ALA A 387 22.72 10.66 -7.59
CA ALA A 387 21.31 10.43 -7.27
C ALA A 387 20.36 10.79 -8.42
N GLY A 388 20.70 11.81 -9.21
CA GLY A 388 19.86 12.42 -10.24
C GLY A 388 19.15 11.46 -11.22
N PRO A 389 19.78 10.37 -11.73
CA PRO A 389 19.12 9.42 -12.63
C PRO A 389 17.93 8.68 -11.99
N TYR A 390 17.92 8.57 -10.66
CA TYR A 390 17.00 7.71 -9.91
C TYR A 390 15.84 8.48 -9.25
N ILE A 391 15.77 9.80 -9.42
CA ILE A 391 14.83 10.66 -8.70
C ILE A 391 13.97 11.55 -9.62
N THR A 392 12.77 11.88 -9.15
CA THR A 392 11.80 12.76 -9.79
C THR A 392 11.01 13.54 -8.71
N THR A 393 10.22 14.53 -9.12
CA THR A 393 9.20 15.19 -8.26
C THR A 393 7.77 14.80 -8.64
N ARG A 394 7.61 13.89 -9.61
CA ARG A 394 6.33 13.53 -10.23
C ARG A 394 5.91 12.08 -9.96
N SER A 395 4.59 11.85 -9.90
CA SER A 395 3.97 10.56 -9.66
C SER A 395 2.82 10.31 -10.62
N PHE A 396 2.81 9.15 -11.26
CA PHE A 396 1.75 8.74 -12.19
C PHE A 396 1.06 7.44 -11.78
N GLN A 397 1.53 6.77 -10.74
CA GLN A 397 0.92 5.55 -10.20
C GLN A 397 0.59 5.73 -8.72
N PHE A 398 -0.66 5.41 -8.39
CA PHE A 398 -1.27 5.72 -7.11
C PHE A 398 -1.97 4.48 -6.55
N THR A 399 -1.59 4.07 -5.35
CA THR A 399 -2.28 3.02 -4.59
C THR A 399 -3.42 3.61 -3.77
N ALA A 400 -4.58 2.96 -3.84
CA ALA A 400 -5.72 3.18 -2.97
C ALA A 400 -6.05 1.87 -2.25
N ASP A 401 -5.63 1.74 -0.99
CA ASP A 401 -6.01 0.63 -0.14
C ASP A 401 -7.34 0.95 0.56
N LEU A 402 -8.43 0.51 -0.07
CA LEU A 402 -9.79 0.86 0.34
C LEU A 402 -10.34 -0.14 1.35
N SER A 403 -10.57 0.33 2.56
CA SER A 403 -11.36 -0.36 3.58
C SER A 403 -12.77 0.19 3.64
N ALA A 404 -13.79 -0.66 3.74
CA ALA A 404 -15.18 -0.23 3.86
C ALA A 404 -16.00 -1.12 4.79
N VAL A 405 -16.97 -0.51 5.47
CA VAL A 405 -17.98 -1.20 6.30
C VAL A 405 -19.38 -0.82 5.79
N GLY A 406 -20.32 -1.76 5.88
CA GLY A 406 -21.73 -1.50 5.61
C GLY A 406 -22.45 -0.89 6.81
N HIS A 407 -23.77 -0.96 6.79
CA HIS A 407 -24.59 -0.44 7.88
C HIS A 407 -24.11 -0.94 9.26
N GLN A 408 -24.20 -0.06 10.26
CA GLN A 408 -23.82 -0.35 11.65
C GLN A 408 -22.37 -0.85 11.82
N GLY A 409 -21.45 -0.55 10.90
CA GLY A 409 -20.05 -0.96 11.00
C GLY A 409 -19.81 -2.45 10.74
N LYS A 410 -20.78 -3.15 10.12
CA LYS A 410 -20.71 -4.59 9.82
C LYS A 410 -20.09 -4.86 8.45
N GLY A 411 -19.76 -6.12 8.17
CA GLY A 411 -19.45 -6.57 6.81
C GLY A 411 -18.18 -6.00 6.19
N LEU A 412 -17.10 -5.79 6.97
CA LEU A 412 -15.82 -5.26 6.47
C LEU A 412 -15.39 -5.85 5.12
N ARG A 413 -14.93 -4.99 4.23
CA ARG A 413 -14.21 -5.33 2.99
C ARG A 413 -12.94 -4.49 2.93
N ARG A 414 -11.85 -5.07 2.40
CA ARG A 414 -10.61 -4.34 2.08
C ARG A 414 -10.14 -4.75 0.69
N VAL A 415 -9.90 -3.79 -0.19
CA VAL A 415 -9.45 -4.01 -1.56
C VAL A 415 -8.43 -2.94 -1.93
N LEU A 416 -7.24 -3.37 -2.33
CA LEU A 416 -6.21 -2.51 -2.87
C LEU A 416 -6.39 -2.35 -4.38
N PHE A 417 -6.26 -1.12 -4.87
CA PHE A 417 -6.19 -0.79 -6.29
C PHE A 417 -4.91 -0.01 -6.57
N VAL A 418 -4.30 -0.23 -7.74
CA VAL A 418 -3.30 0.68 -8.31
C VAL A 418 -3.93 1.35 -9.52
N PHE A 419 -3.87 2.68 -9.53
CA PHE A 419 -4.26 3.53 -10.64
C PHE A 419 -3.02 4.02 -11.38
N ASP A 420 -3.05 4.04 -12.70
CA ASP A 420 -2.01 4.63 -13.56
C ASP A 420 -2.62 5.78 -14.37
N THR A 421 -2.02 6.97 -14.29
CA THR A 421 -2.42 8.19 -14.99
C THR A 421 -1.49 8.53 -16.16
N SER A 422 -0.42 7.77 -16.39
CA SER A 422 0.61 8.06 -17.40
C SER A 422 0.08 8.11 -18.85
N SER A 423 -1.11 7.57 -19.10
CA SER A 423 -1.81 7.62 -20.40
C SER A 423 -2.75 8.83 -20.59
N GLY A 424 -2.83 9.74 -19.62
CA GLY A 424 -3.70 10.93 -19.64
C GLY A 424 -5.12 10.71 -19.07
N GLU A 425 -5.59 9.47 -18.96
CA GLU A 425 -6.75 9.11 -18.13
C GLU A 425 -6.31 8.15 -17.00
N PRO A 426 -6.83 8.28 -15.76
CA PRO A 426 -6.56 7.30 -14.71
C PRO A 426 -7.22 5.95 -15.02
N VAL A 427 -6.42 4.90 -15.14
CA VAL A 427 -6.85 3.51 -15.39
C VAL A 427 -6.46 2.63 -14.20
N VAL A 428 -7.31 1.69 -13.81
CA VAL A 428 -6.96 0.69 -12.78
C VAL A 428 -6.10 -0.40 -13.44
N VAL A 429 -4.84 -0.49 -13.05
CA VAL A 429 -3.88 -1.50 -13.55
C VAL A 429 -3.78 -2.73 -12.65
N TYR A 430 -4.00 -2.57 -11.34
CA TYR A 430 -4.03 -3.68 -10.38
C TYR A 430 -5.24 -3.61 -9.45
N ARG A 431 -5.73 -4.78 -9.02
CA ARG A 431 -6.79 -4.92 -8.02
C ARG A 431 -6.58 -6.19 -7.20
N ARG A 432 -6.56 -6.07 -5.88
CA ARG A 432 -6.36 -7.19 -4.96
C ARG A 432 -7.32 -7.16 -3.78
N ASP A 433 -7.99 -8.29 -3.50
CA ASP A 433 -8.75 -8.46 -2.26
C ASP A 433 -7.79 -8.68 -1.08
N LEU A 434 -7.91 -7.85 -0.06
CA LEU A 434 -7.14 -7.89 1.18
C LEU A 434 -7.99 -8.27 2.40
N GLY A 435 -9.26 -8.64 2.23
CA GLY A 435 -10.17 -8.93 3.35
C GLY A 435 -9.71 -10.10 4.24
N ARG A 436 -8.81 -10.95 3.74
CA ARG A 436 -8.16 -12.03 4.51
C ARG A 436 -7.20 -11.53 5.59
N PHE A 437 -6.70 -10.30 5.49
CA PHE A 437 -5.77 -9.70 6.45
C PHE A 437 -6.49 -9.12 7.69
N GLY A 438 -7.83 -9.18 7.75
CA GLY A 438 -8.58 -8.80 8.93
C GLY A 438 -8.89 -7.31 9.00
N TRP A 439 -8.83 -6.74 10.20
CA TRP A 439 -9.28 -5.38 10.51
C TRP A 439 -8.10 -4.39 10.47
N PRO A 440 -8.10 -3.39 9.57
CA PRO A 440 -6.93 -2.52 9.38
C PRO A 440 -7.09 -1.10 9.94
N LEU A 441 -8.27 -0.72 10.46
CA LEU A 441 -8.59 0.65 10.85
C LEU A 441 -8.20 0.97 12.31
N GLY A 442 -7.29 0.19 12.91
CA GLY A 442 -6.90 0.32 14.32
C GLY A 442 -8.02 0.08 15.33
N THR A 443 -7.66 0.13 16.62
CA THR A 443 -8.58 -0.24 17.70
C THR A 443 -9.65 0.82 17.99
N GLU A 444 -9.35 2.10 17.77
CA GLU A 444 -10.24 3.22 18.12
C GLU A 444 -11.48 3.29 17.21
N ILE A 445 -11.29 3.21 15.89
CA ILE A 445 -12.40 3.18 14.91
C ILE A 445 -13.27 1.92 15.10
N ARG A 446 -12.65 0.78 15.46
CA ARG A 446 -13.38 -0.44 15.81
C ARG A 446 -14.29 -0.23 17.02
N GLN A 447 -13.83 0.48 18.04
CA GLN A 447 -14.62 0.80 19.23
C GLN A 447 -15.74 1.81 18.90
N SER A 448 -15.46 2.87 18.13
CA SER A 448 -16.46 3.88 17.77
C SER A 448 -17.62 3.29 16.97
N LEU A 449 -17.33 2.44 15.97
CA LEU A 449 -18.34 1.72 15.17
C LEU A 449 -19.15 0.73 16.03
N THR A 450 -18.49 0.03 16.97
CA THR A 450 -19.18 -0.87 17.91
C THR A 450 -20.15 -0.10 18.82
N LEU A 451 -19.74 1.09 19.30
CA LEU A 451 -20.61 1.95 20.10
C LEU A 451 -21.81 2.45 19.31
N LEU A 452 -21.60 2.89 18.06
CA LEU A 452 -22.66 3.30 17.14
C LEU A 452 -23.70 2.19 16.93
N ALA A 453 -23.26 0.97 16.59
CA ALA A 453 -24.15 -0.20 16.46
C ALA A 453 -24.97 -0.45 17.74
N SER A 454 -24.29 -0.47 18.90
CA SER A 454 -24.96 -0.71 20.19
C SER A 454 -25.93 0.39 20.62
N SER A 455 -25.82 1.58 20.02
CA SER A 455 -26.72 2.71 20.29
C SER A 455 -28.01 2.57 19.48
N GLN A 456 -27.91 2.21 18.19
CA GLN A 456 -29.06 2.03 17.32
C GLN A 456 -29.91 0.81 17.72
N GLU A 457 -29.28 -0.30 18.13
CA GLU A 457 -29.98 -1.48 18.67
C GLU A 457 -30.77 -1.20 19.97
N ARG A 458 -30.51 -0.07 20.66
CA ARG A 458 -31.24 0.33 21.88
C ARG A 458 -32.44 1.25 21.64
N PHE A 459 -32.66 1.68 20.39
CA PHE A 459 -33.80 2.52 19.99
C PHE A 459 -34.82 1.80 19.08
N GLN A 460 -34.60 0.53 18.76
CA GLN A 460 -35.53 -0.37 18.06
C GLN A 460 -36.13 -1.39 19.04
#